data_AF-A0A1V5NZR8-F1
#
_entry.id   AF-A0A1V5NZR8-F1
#
_cell.length_a   1.000
_cell.length_b   1.000
_cell.length_c   1.000
_cell.angle_alpha   90.00
_cell.angle_beta   90.00
_cell.angle_gamma   90.00
#
_symmetry.space_group_name_H-M   'P 1'
#
loop_
_entity.id
_entity.type
_entity.pdbx_description
1 polymer ?
#
loop_
_entity_poly.entity_id
_entity_poly.type
_entity_poly.pdbx_seq_one_letter_code
_entity_poly.pdbx_strand_id
1 'polypeptide(L)'
;MVHEFVFENTGKEPLMITEAHGSCGCTVPDYPKEPIMKGEKKVIKVTFDSAGKMGLQDKTVTITSNAPDSPKVLHVKGNIIQAAAASPETRPMEAPKN
;
A
#
# COMPACT_ATOMS: atom_id res chain seq x y z
N MET A 1 -6.45 -2.01 -5.59
CA MET A 1 -5.00 -2.23 -5.89
C MET A 1 -4.38 -3.02 -4.75
N VAL A 2 -3.47 -3.95 -5.04
CA VAL A 2 -2.83 -4.81 -4.03
C VAL A 2 -1.32 -4.59 -4.09
N HIS A 3 -0.68 -4.44 -2.94
CA HIS A 3 0.76 -4.32 -2.84
C HIS A 3 1.32 -5.34 -1.84
N GLU A 4 2.42 -5.98 -2.20
CA GLU A 4 3.04 -7.05 -1.43
C GLU A 4 4.30 -6.53 -0.74
N PHE A 5 4.26 -6.42 0.58
CA PHE A 5 5.41 -6.01 1.39
C PHE A 5 6.14 -7.25 1.89
N VAL A 6 7.31 -7.52 1.33
CA VAL A 6 8.18 -8.62 1.78
C VAL A 6 8.96 -8.17 3.01
N PHE A 7 8.96 -8.98 4.05
CA PHE A 7 9.70 -8.75 5.29
C PHE A 7 10.40 -10.03 5.75
N GLU A 8 11.46 -9.87 6.53
CA GLU A 8 12.29 -10.96 7.06
C GLU A 8 12.33 -10.88 8.58
N ASN A 9 12.21 -12.02 9.26
CA ASN A 9 12.44 -12.07 10.70
C ASN A 9 13.94 -12.11 11.01
N THR A 10 14.52 -10.97 11.37
CA THR A 10 15.92 -10.86 11.82
C THR A 10 16.11 -11.17 13.32
N GLY A 11 15.03 -11.47 14.04
CA GLY A 11 15.03 -11.79 15.46
C GLY A 11 15.61 -13.17 15.78
N LYS A 12 15.78 -13.46 17.07
CA LYS A 12 16.19 -14.80 17.55
C LYS A 12 14.99 -15.73 17.78
N GLU A 13 13.84 -15.15 18.07
CA GLU A 13 12.58 -15.85 18.34
C GLU A 13 11.66 -15.81 17.12
N PRO A 14 10.70 -16.75 17.01
CA PRO A 14 9.70 -16.72 15.96
C PRO A 14 8.87 -15.43 16.05
N LEU A 15 8.76 -14.72 14.92
CA LEU A 15 7.97 -13.51 14.80
C LEU A 15 6.51 -13.88 14.56
N MET A 16 5.63 -13.35 15.39
CA MET A 16 4.19 -13.54 15.34
C MET A 16 3.51 -12.18 15.22
N ILE A 17 2.78 -11.98 14.13
CA ILE A 17 1.95 -10.79 13.94
C ILE A 17 0.63 -11.03 14.65
N THR A 18 0.33 -10.19 15.64
CA THR A 18 -0.89 -10.29 16.44
C THR A 18 -2.03 -9.51 15.80
N GLU A 19 -1.73 -8.36 15.20
CA GLU A 19 -2.72 -7.51 14.56
C GLU A 19 -2.09 -6.70 13.42
N ALA A 20 -2.84 -6.49 12.35
CA ALA A 20 -2.53 -5.46 11.36
C ALA A 20 -3.82 -4.72 10.99
N HIS A 21 -3.78 -3.39 11.03
CA HIS A 21 -4.92 -2.56 10.69
C HIS A 21 -4.49 -1.34 9.88
N GLY A 22 -5.30 -0.96 8.90
CA GLY A 22 -5.13 0.27 8.13
C GLY A 22 -5.73 1.48 8.85
N SER A 23 -5.32 2.69 8.45
CA SER A 23 -5.88 3.95 8.96
C SER A 23 -7.31 4.22 8.47
N CYS A 24 -7.77 3.51 7.44
CA CYS A 24 -9.15 3.51 6.96
C CYS A 24 -9.58 2.09 6.62
N GLY A 25 -10.88 1.81 6.65
CA GLY A 25 -11.45 0.56 6.12
C GLY A 25 -11.19 0.34 4.62
N CYS A 26 -10.70 1.36 3.91
CA CYS A 26 -10.23 1.27 2.53
C CYS A 26 -8.83 0.63 2.38
N THR A 27 -8.11 0.40 3.47
CA THR A 27 -6.79 -0.26 3.46
C THR A 27 -6.87 -1.52 4.31
N VAL A 28 -6.93 -2.68 3.65
CA VAL A 28 -7.06 -3.99 4.29
C VAL A 28 -5.72 -4.72 4.19
N PRO A 29 -4.96 -4.82 5.29
CA PRO A 29 -3.76 -5.66 5.33
C PRO A 29 -4.14 -7.12 5.56
N ASP A 30 -3.53 -8.00 4.78
CA ASP A 30 -3.54 -9.45 4.95
C ASP A 30 -2.13 -9.89 5.37
N TYR A 31 -2.05 -10.58 6.50
CA TYR A 31 -0.79 -10.93 7.16
C TYR A 31 -0.77 -12.41 7.53
N PRO A 32 0.42 -13.04 7.55
CA PRO A 32 0.56 -14.41 8.00
C PRO A 32 0.29 -14.51 9.51
N LYS A 33 -0.58 -15.44 9.89
CA LYS A 33 -0.84 -15.80 11.30
C LYS A 33 0.08 -16.90 11.82
N GLU A 34 0.90 -17.45 10.93
CA GLU A 34 1.88 -18.47 11.26
C GLU A 34 3.12 -17.83 11.91
N PRO A 35 3.78 -18.53 12.86
CA PRO A 35 5.04 -18.09 13.41
C PRO A 35 6.14 -18.12 12.35
N ILE A 36 6.82 -16.99 12.18
CA ILE A 36 7.84 -16.79 11.15
C ILE A 36 9.21 -17.03 11.76
N MET A 37 9.89 -18.08 11.31
CA MET A 37 11.18 -18.46 11.88
C MET A 37 12.28 -17.43 11.56
N LYS A 38 13.38 -17.45 12.32
CA LYS A 38 14.53 -16.58 12.08
C LYS A 38 15.08 -16.79 10.66
N GLY A 39 15.28 -15.69 9.93
CA GLY A 39 15.76 -15.68 8.54
C GLY A 39 14.70 -16.05 7.52
N GLU A 40 13.47 -16.35 7.96
CA GLU A 40 12.37 -16.61 7.06
C GLU A 40 11.78 -15.29 6.54
N LYS A 41 11.49 -15.28 5.23
CA LYS A 41 10.86 -14.18 4.54
C LYS A 41 9.39 -14.49 4.34
N LYS A 42 8.54 -13.54 4.71
CA LYS A 42 7.10 -13.60 4.49
C LYS A 42 6.62 -12.30 3.85
N VAL A 43 5.36 -12.28 3.46
CA VAL A 43 4.77 -11.18 2.70
C VAL A 43 3.50 -10.72 3.41
N ILE A 44 3.34 -9.40 3.53
CA ILE A 44 2.10 -8.76 3.96
C ILE A 44 1.45 -8.17 2.72
N LYS A 45 0.24 -8.61 2.40
CA LYS A 45 -0.50 -8.11 1.24
C LYS A 45 -1.41 -6.98 1.71
N VAL A 46 -1.14 -5.77 1.25
CA VAL A 46 -1.99 -4.62 1.56
C VAL A 46 -2.89 -4.34 0.37
N THR A 47 -4.19 -4.52 0.56
CA THR A 47 -5.20 -4.15 -0.42
C THR A 47 -5.69 -2.75 -0.12
N PHE A 48 -5.50 -1.84 -1.07
CA PHE A 48 -6.02 -0.49 -1.01
C PHE A 48 -7.16 -0.33 -2.02
N ASP A 49 -8.33 0.03 -1.51
CA ASP A 49 -9.49 0.40 -2.29
C ASP A 49 -9.46 1.90 -2.60
N SER A 50 -9.13 2.21 -3.85
CA SER A 50 -9.08 3.56 -4.39
C SER A 50 -10.42 4.00 -5.01
N ALA A 51 -11.48 3.19 -4.94
CA ALA A 51 -12.78 3.53 -5.52
C ALA A 51 -13.33 4.84 -4.91
N GLY A 52 -13.63 5.81 -5.77
CA GLY A 52 -14.12 7.13 -5.35
C GLY A 52 -13.07 8.00 -4.63
N LYS A 53 -11.79 7.64 -4.69
CA LYS A 53 -10.68 8.46 -4.16
C LYS A 53 -9.90 9.09 -5.32
N MET A 54 -9.43 10.32 -5.12
CA MET A 54 -8.66 11.08 -6.11
C MET A 54 -7.57 11.89 -5.43
N GLY A 55 -6.50 12.19 -6.17
CA GLY A 55 -5.38 12.99 -5.70
C GLY A 55 -4.45 12.22 -4.76
N LEU A 56 -3.67 12.96 -3.98
CA LEU A 56 -2.67 12.39 -3.08
C LEU A 56 -3.35 11.66 -1.92
N GLN A 57 -3.08 10.37 -1.80
CA GLN A 57 -3.45 9.53 -0.67
C GLN A 57 -2.21 9.25 0.16
N ASP A 58 -2.29 9.55 1.46
CA ASP A 58 -1.34 9.12 2.48
C ASP A 58 -2.11 8.23 3.45
N LYS A 59 -1.92 6.93 3.34
CA LYS A 59 -2.53 5.93 4.21
C LYS A 59 -1.46 5.24 5.03
N THR A 60 -1.88 4.75 6.18
CA THR A 60 -0.97 4.17 7.15
C THR A 60 -1.47 2.78 7.51
N VAL A 61 -0.57 1.80 7.55
CA VAL A 61 -0.86 0.44 8.03
C VAL A 61 -0.01 0.20 9.26
N THR A 62 -0.67 -0.03 10.38
CA THR A 62 -0.02 -0.35 11.65
C THR A 62 -0.01 -1.87 11.82
N ILE A 63 1.17 -2.42 12.06
CA ILE A 63 1.40 -3.85 12.25
C ILE A 63 1.94 -4.04 13.67
N THR A 64 1.19 -4.78 14.47
CA THR A 64 1.53 -5.16 15.83
C THR A 64 2.02 -6.60 15.84
N SER A 65 3.15 -6.85 16.48
CA SER A 65 3.76 -8.17 16.58
C SER A 65 4.42 -8.37 17.94
N ASN A 66 4.94 -9.56 18.20
CA ASN A 66 5.77 -9.83 19.38
C ASN A 66 7.21 -9.29 19.27
N ALA A 67 7.58 -8.64 18.16
CA ALA A 67 8.90 -8.03 18.03
C ALA A 67 9.06 -6.84 19.01
N PRO A 68 10.27 -6.59 19.55
CA PRO A 68 10.54 -5.44 20.43
C PRO A 68 10.33 -4.09 19.75
N ASP A 69 10.39 -4.09 18.41
CA ASP A 69 10.20 -2.96 17.52
C ASP A 69 8.73 -2.68 17.15
N SER A 70 7.78 -3.32 17.85
CA SER A 70 6.34 -3.19 17.61
C SER A 70 5.72 -2.01 18.37
N PRO A 71 4.71 -1.34 17.79
CA PRO A 71 4.14 -1.56 16.47
C PRO A 71 4.97 -0.92 15.34
N LYS A 72 5.02 -1.57 14.18
CA LYS A 72 5.59 -1.01 12.95
C LYS A 72 4.54 -0.32 12.12
N VAL A 73 4.89 0.84 11.57
CA VAL A 73 3.98 1.70 10.82
C VAL A 73 4.48 1.80 9.38
N LEU A 74 3.66 1.34 8.42
CA LEU A 74 3.93 1.44 6.99
C LEU A 74 3.13 2.59 6.39
N HIS A 75 3.80 3.44 5.62
CA HIS A 75 3.14 4.53 4.89
C HIS A 75 2.90 4.12 3.44
N VAL A 76 1.63 4.00 3.07
CA VAL A 76 1.17 3.78 1.70
C VAL A 76 0.82 5.14 1.11
N LYS A 77 1.79 5.72 0.38
CA LYS A 77 1.59 6.97 -0.36
C LYS A 77 1.34 6.65 -1.82
N GLY A 78 0.30 7.23 -2.38
CA GLY A 78 -0.03 7.08 -3.79
C GLY A 78 -0.77 8.28 -4.31
N ASN A 79 -0.52 8.67 -5.55
CA ASN A 79 -1.33 9.68 -6.22
C ASN A 79 -2.35 8.96 -7.11
N ILE A 80 -3.62 9.03 -6.75
CA ILE A 80 -4.68 8.49 -7.60
C ILE A 80 -4.99 9.53 -8.66
N ILE A 81 -4.38 9.35 -9.82
CA ILE A 81 -4.76 10.08 -11.02
C ILE A 81 -6.10 9.50 -11.51
N GLN A 82 -7.15 10.31 -11.55
CA GLN A 82 -8.27 9.97 -12.40
C GLN A 82 -7.73 10.06 -13.82
N ALA A 83 -7.90 8.99 -14.60
CA ALA A 83 -7.61 9.04 -16.03
C ALA A 83 -8.61 10.01 -16.68
N ALA A 84 -8.33 11.31 -16.62
CA ALA A 84 -8.91 12.28 -17.52
C ALA A 84 -7.98 12.35 -18.72
N ALA A 85 -8.46 11.83 -19.85
CA ALA A 85 -7.91 12.04 -21.18
C ALA A 85 -6.43 11.68 -21.37
N ALA A 86 -6.19 10.58 -22.08
CA ALA A 86 -5.15 10.61 -23.10
C ALA A 86 -5.51 11.75 -24.09
N SER A 87 -5.06 12.97 -23.80
CA SER A 87 -4.94 14.02 -24.82
C SER A 87 -3.64 13.74 -25.56
N PRO A 88 -3.66 13.29 -26.83
CA PRO A 88 -2.50 13.49 -27.67
C PRO A 88 -2.40 14.98 -28.00
N GLU A 89 -1.29 15.54 -27.56
CA GLU A 89 -0.59 16.74 -27.98
C GLU A 89 -1.08 17.44 -29.27
N THR A 90 -1.33 18.76 -29.14
CA THR A 90 -1.15 19.91 -30.06
C THR A 90 -0.76 19.64 -31.54
N ARG A 91 -1.39 20.26 -32.56
CA ARG A 91 -1.25 21.67 -33.08
C ARG A 91 -2.10 21.82 -34.39
N PRO A 92 -2.28 23.02 -35.00
CA PRO A 92 -2.50 24.38 -34.47
C PRO A 92 -3.84 24.98 -34.96
N MET A 93 -4.16 26.16 -34.42
CA MET A 93 -5.29 27.03 -34.76
C MET A 93 -4.98 27.85 -36.02
N GLU A 94 -5.87 27.90 -37.03
CA GLU A 94 -6.29 29.11 -37.77
C GLU A 94 -7.31 28.78 -38.89
N ALA A 95 -8.43 29.53 -38.91
CA ALA A 95 -9.51 29.57 -39.91
C ALA A 95 -9.11 30.49 -41.11
N PRO A 96 -9.94 30.87 -42.12
CA PRO A 96 -11.37 30.60 -42.39
C PRO A 96 -11.67 30.16 -43.85
N LYS A 97 -12.95 29.85 -44.14
CA LYS A 97 -13.48 29.55 -45.48
C LYS A 97 -14.23 30.78 -46.01
N ASN A 98 -13.78 31.31 -47.14
CA ASN A 98 -14.52 32.26 -47.98
C ASN A 98 -15.29 31.51 -49.06
#